data_AF-A0A7S1WQW7-F1
#
_entry.id   AF-A0A7S1WQW7-F1
#
_cell.length_a   1.000
_cell.length_b   1.000
_cell.length_c   1.000
_cell.angle_alpha   90.00
_cell.angle_beta   90.00
_cell.angle_gamma   90.00
#
_symmetry.space_group_name_H-M   'P 1'
#
loop_
_entity.id
_entity.type
_entity.pdbx_description
1 polymer ?
#
loop_
_entity_poly.entity_id
_entity_poly.type
_entity_poly.pdbx_seq_one_letter_code
_entity_poly.pdbx_strand_id
1 'polypeptide(L)'
;AFSEEGFRRRLREVEAVHGKAHLQYTAEHTRLFATVQNAVLPRYGFARGQKGVLDMLEVGASFNDSQEYRRQRQRLNQLLGLTPSEDERREEQQQLRSDTVRVSVRHYFDGTELDVTVPRAATFRELKEAISESTGREEVLRKGHLVKKEGGVYSAHRDGDSVGGVRR
;
A
#
# COMPACT_ATOMS: atom_id res chain seq x y z
N ALA A 1 17.35 8.33 21.52
CA ALA A 1 16.89 7.02 22.01
C ALA A 1 16.41 6.11 20.88
N PHE A 2 15.25 6.33 20.25
CA PHE A 2 14.81 5.49 19.11
C PHE A 2 15.53 5.77 17.79
N SER A 3 16.06 6.98 17.61
CA SER A 3 16.90 7.36 16.46
C SER A 3 18.36 6.98 16.63
N GLU A 4 18.76 6.38 17.76
CA GLU A 4 20.15 6.02 18.01
C GLU A 4 20.54 4.78 17.21
N GLU A 5 21.76 4.78 16.66
CA GLU A 5 22.23 3.71 15.76
C GLU A 5 22.20 2.32 16.44
N GLY A 6 22.50 2.25 17.73
CA GLY A 6 22.43 1.01 18.50
C GLY A 6 21.01 0.42 18.55
N PHE A 7 19.99 1.26 18.71
CA PHE A 7 18.58 0.82 18.65
C PHE A 7 18.20 0.44 17.22
N ARG A 8 18.53 1.28 16.24
CA ARG A 8 18.19 1.07 14.83
C ARG A 8 18.81 -0.22 14.28
N ARG A 9 20.05 -0.55 14.68
CA ARG A 9 20.69 -1.82 14.33
C ARG A 9 19.92 -3.03 14.87
N ARG A 10 19.56 -3.02 16.16
CA ARG A 10 18.77 -4.09 16.77
C ARG A 10 17.38 -4.23 16.16
N LEU A 11 16.76 -3.11 15.77
CA LEU A 11 15.47 -3.16 15.08
C LEU A 11 15.61 -3.88 13.73
N ARG A 12 16.64 -3.58 12.95
CA ARG A 12 16.92 -4.29 11.69
C ARG A 12 17.15 -5.80 11.89
N GLU A 13 17.85 -6.18 12.97
CA GLU A 13 18.07 -7.59 13.31
C GLU A 13 16.75 -8.31 13.64
N VAL A 14 15.86 -7.68 14.42
CA VAL A 14 14.51 -8.23 14.71
C VAL A 14 13.68 -8.31 13.43
N GLU A 15 13.66 -7.26 12.61
CA GLU A 15 12.90 -7.23 11.37
C GLU A 15 13.39 -8.24 10.33
N ALA A 16 14.68 -8.55 10.31
CA ALA A 16 15.24 -9.57 9.41
C ALA A 16 14.74 -10.99 9.74
N VAL A 17 14.42 -11.26 11.01
CA VAL A 17 13.94 -12.58 11.47
C VAL A 17 12.42 -12.66 11.49
N HIS A 18 11.74 -11.59 11.90
CA HIS A 18 10.30 -11.59 12.18
C HIS A 18 9.46 -10.80 11.17
N GLY A 19 10.10 -10.19 10.18
CA GLY A 19 9.45 -9.25 9.27
C GLY A 19 9.30 -7.85 9.88
N LYS A 20 8.88 -6.90 9.04
CA LYS A 20 8.71 -5.50 9.43
C LYS A 20 7.62 -5.34 10.49
N ALA A 21 7.85 -4.47 11.47
CA ALA A 21 6.92 -4.26 12.58
C ALA A 21 5.50 -3.83 12.13
N HIS A 22 5.39 -3.06 11.04
CA HIS A 22 4.10 -2.64 10.48
C HIS A 22 3.36 -3.74 9.70
N LEU A 23 4.06 -4.80 9.27
CA LEU A 23 3.46 -5.97 8.63
C LEU A 23 3.14 -7.04 9.68
N GLN A 24 4.07 -7.28 10.60
CA GLN A 24 3.95 -8.30 11.63
C GLN A 24 4.58 -7.81 12.94
N TYR A 25 3.72 -7.29 13.81
CA TYR A 25 4.15 -6.85 15.14
C TYR A 25 4.29 -8.04 16.09
N THR A 26 5.46 -8.20 16.72
CA THR A 26 5.77 -9.36 17.57
C THR A 26 6.18 -9.00 19.00
N ALA A 27 6.33 -10.02 19.85
CA ALA A 27 6.81 -9.85 21.22
C ALA A 27 8.25 -9.31 21.27
N GLU A 28 9.08 -9.64 20.28
CA GLU A 28 10.47 -9.20 20.14
C GLU A 28 10.54 -7.70 19.85
N HIS A 29 9.66 -7.19 18.98
CA HIS A 29 9.47 -5.75 18.78
C HIS A 29 9.10 -5.06 20.10
N THR A 30 8.11 -5.61 20.81
CA THR A 30 7.67 -5.07 22.11
C THR A 30 8.82 -5.05 23.13
N ARG A 31 9.60 -6.13 23.24
CA ARG A 31 10.76 -6.23 24.15
C ARG A 31 11.82 -5.20 23.78
N LEU A 32 12.12 -5.02 22.50
CA LEU A 32 13.08 -4.04 22.03
C LEU A 32 12.62 -2.61 22.37
N PHE A 33 11.35 -2.28 22.12
CA PHE A 33 10.83 -0.93 22.38
C PHE A 33 10.81 -0.61 23.88
N ALA A 34 10.47 -1.60 24.70
CA ALA A 34 10.48 -1.49 26.15
C ALA A 34 11.87 -1.10 26.71
N THR A 35 12.97 -1.47 26.05
CA THR A 35 14.33 -1.06 26.49
C THR A 35 14.49 0.47 26.55
N VAL A 36 13.88 1.18 25.61
CA VAL A 36 13.89 2.65 25.57
C VAL A 36 12.77 3.21 26.44
N GLN A 37 11.54 2.69 26.30
CA GLN A 37 10.37 3.21 27.03
C GLN A 37 10.57 3.15 28.55
N ASN A 38 11.16 2.07 29.07
CA ASN A 38 11.41 1.92 30.51
C ASN A 38 12.40 2.94 31.07
N ALA A 39 13.27 3.52 30.23
CA ALA A 39 14.18 4.59 30.62
C ALA A 39 13.55 5.98 30.47
N VAL A 40 12.64 6.15 29.51
CA VAL A 40 12.06 7.44 29.14
C VAL A 40 10.79 7.75 29.95
N LEU A 41 9.84 6.82 30.03
CA LEU A 41 8.52 7.02 30.65
C LEU A 41 8.59 7.61 32.08
N PRO A 42 9.47 7.12 32.98
CA PRO A 42 9.56 7.67 34.34
C PRO A 42 9.95 9.14 34.40
N ARG A 43 10.67 9.66 33.40
CA ARG A 43 11.07 11.07 33.34
C ARG A 43 9.89 12.02 33.14
N TYR A 44 8.76 11.48 32.69
CA TYR A 44 7.53 12.22 32.43
C TYR A 44 6.40 11.79 33.38
N GLY A 45 6.73 11.09 34.48
CA GLY A 45 5.76 10.67 35.51
C GLY A 45 5.00 9.39 35.19
N PHE A 46 5.32 8.68 34.10
CA PHE A 46 4.67 7.41 33.76
C PHE A 46 5.43 6.21 34.36
N ALA A 47 4.68 5.16 34.72
CA ALA A 47 5.27 3.91 35.19
C ALA A 47 6.15 3.25 34.10
N ARG A 48 7.04 2.34 34.51
CA ARG A 48 7.74 1.46 33.55
C ARG A 48 6.78 0.41 32.99
N GLY A 49 7.12 -0.13 31.82
CA GLY A 49 6.40 -1.22 31.18
C GLY A 49 5.13 -0.80 30.46
N GLN A 50 4.35 -1.81 30.06
CA GLN A 50 3.19 -1.63 29.19
C GLN A 50 2.10 -0.75 29.81
N LYS A 51 1.87 -0.83 31.12
CA LYS A 51 0.92 0.04 31.82
C LYS A 51 1.26 1.52 31.62
N GLY A 52 2.52 1.91 31.83
CA GLY A 52 2.92 3.30 31.64
C GLY A 52 2.86 3.76 30.19
N VAL A 53 3.06 2.86 29.22
CA VAL A 53 2.81 3.15 27.80
C VAL A 53 1.33 3.44 27.56
N LEU A 54 0.43 2.62 28.09
CA LEU A 54 -1.01 2.81 27.94
C LEU A 54 -1.48 4.11 28.61
N ASP A 55 -1.05 4.37 29.85
CA ASP A 55 -1.36 5.61 30.59
C ASP A 55 -0.87 6.84 29.78
N MET A 56 0.33 6.77 29.19
CA MET A 56 0.89 7.83 28.34
C MET A 56 0.12 8.03 27.03
N LEU A 57 -0.34 6.95 26.38
CA LEU A 57 -1.16 7.03 25.18
C LEU A 57 -2.55 7.63 25.47
N GLU A 58 -3.14 7.30 26.61
CA GLU A 58 -4.43 7.85 27.04
C GLU A 58 -4.34 9.37 27.25
N VAL A 59 -3.33 9.84 27.98
CA VAL A 59 -3.07 11.29 28.13
C VAL A 59 -2.80 11.93 26.76
N GLY A 60 -1.99 11.26 25.94
CA GLY A 60 -1.64 11.71 24.60
C GLY A 60 -2.83 11.85 23.65
N ALA A 61 -3.91 11.10 23.86
CA ALA A 61 -5.10 11.14 23.02
C ALA A 61 -5.77 12.53 23.02
N SER A 62 -5.67 13.27 24.12
CA SER A 62 -6.18 14.64 24.23
C SER A 62 -5.51 15.63 23.26
N PHE A 63 -4.35 15.27 22.70
CA PHE A 63 -3.60 16.10 21.76
C PHE A 63 -3.73 15.64 20.30
N ASN A 64 -4.65 14.70 19.98
CA ASN A 64 -4.79 14.16 18.63
C ASN A 64 -5.11 15.22 17.55
N ASP A 65 -5.76 16.33 17.93
CA ASP A 65 -6.07 17.41 17.00
C ASP A 65 -4.86 18.32 16.72
N SER A 66 -3.87 18.34 17.63
CA SER A 66 -2.65 19.12 17.46
C SER A 66 -1.85 18.62 16.26
N GLN A 67 -1.58 19.53 15.32
CA GLN A 67 -0.79 19.22 14.12
C GLN A 67 0.63 18.79 14.48
N GLU A 68 1.25 19.47 15.46
CA GLU A 68 2.60 19.14 15.90
C GLU A 68 2.65 17.74 16.51
N TYR A 69 1.71 17.41 17.39
CA TYR A 69 1.63 16.10 18.02
C TYR A 69 1.45 14.99 16.99
N ARG A 70 0.59 15.20 15.99
CA ARG A 70 0.42 14.26 14.87
C ARG A 70 1.71 14.04 14.08
N ARG A 71 2.44 15.11 13.76
CA ARG A 71 3.73 15.02 13.05
C ARG A 71 4.77 14.24 13.87
N GLN A 72 4.87 14.53 15.17
CA GLN A 72 5.80 13.84 16.06
C GLN A 72 5.45 12.36 16.22
N ARG A 73 4.17 12.02 16.39
CA ARG A 73 3.69 10.63 16.45
C ARG A 73 4.00 9.87 15.16
N GLN A 74 3.78 10.49 14.00
CA GLN A 74 4.11 9.89 12.72
C GLN A 74 5.61 9.61 12.60
N ARG A 75 6.46 10.58 12.96
CA ARG A 75 7.92 10.41 12.96
C ARG A 75 8.36 9.29 13.92
N LEU A 76 7.75 9.21 15.10
CA LEU A 76 8.02 8.14 16.06
C LEU A 76 7.65 6.77 15.48
N ASN A 77 6.46 6.64 14.87
CA ASN A 77 6.04 5.39 14.25
C ASN A 77 6.98 4.95 13.12
N GLN A 78 7.49 5.89 12.32
CA GLN A 78 8.53 5.61 11.31
C GLN A 78 9.84 5.11 11.95
N LEU A 79 10.28 5.72 13.06
CA LEU A 79 11.48 5.28 13.78
C LEU A 79 11.33 3.90 14.41
N LEU A 80 10.10 3.52 14.73
CA LEU A 80 9.76 2.20 15.28
C LEU A 80 9.46 1.16 14.19
N GLY A 81 9.46 1.53 12.90
CA GLY A 81 9.09 0.62 11.81
C GLY A 81 7.60 0.28 11.76
N LEU A 82 6.76 1.01 12.51
CA LEU A 82 5.30 0.86 12.59
C LEU A 82 4.57 1.57 11.44
N THR A 83 5.31 2.22 10.56
CA THR A 83 4.78 2.79 9.32
C THR A 83 5.85 2.64 8.24
N PRO A 84 5.48 2.31 7.00
CA PRO A 84 6.42 2.25 5.90
C PRO A 84 7.20 3.56 5.75
N SER A 85 8.51 3.43 5.52
CA SER A 85 9.35 4.56 5.13
C SER A 85 8.89 5.17 3.81
N GLU A 86 9.37 6.38 3.51
CA GLU A 86 9.07 7.02 2.23
C GLU A 86 9.67 6.24 1.06
N ASP A 87 10.83 5.60 1.26
CA ASP A 87 11.48 4.79 0.24
C ASP A 87 10.70 3.50 -0.01
N GLU A 88 10.28 2.78 1.04
CA GLU A 88 9.40 1.59 0.91
C GLU A 88 8.08 1.96 0.20
N ARG A 89 7.46 3.10 0.53
CA ARG A 89 6.25 3.56 -0.18
C ARG A 89 6.50 3.91 -1.63
N ARG A 90 7.66 4.47 -1.95
CA ARG A 90 8.05 4.77 -3.34
C ARG A 90 8.28 3.49 -4.11
N GLU A 91 8.94 2.51 -3.52
CA GLU A 91 9.17 1.19 -4.11
C GLU A 91 7.83 0.48 -4.36
N GLU A 92 6.93 0.43 -3.38
CA GLU A 92 5.58 -0.11 -3.54
C GLU A 92 4.81 0.61 -4.65
N GLN A 93 4.84 1.94 -4.70
CA GLN A 93 4.18 2.72 -5.75
C GLN A 93 4.82 2.50 -7.12
N GLN A 94 6.14 2.35 -7.20
CA GLN A 94 6.84 2.04 -8.46
C GLN A 94 6.49 0.64 -8.94
N GLN A 95 6.43 -0.34 -8.04
CA GLN A 95 6.04 -1.71 -8.32
C GLN A 95 4.59 -1.78 -8.80
N LEU A 96 3.66 -1.09 -8.13
CA LEU A 96 2.28 -0.96 -8.57
C LEU A 96 2.16 -0.32 -9.96
N ARG A 97 3.01 0.68 -10.27
CA ARG A 97 3.07 1.30 -11.61
C ARG A 97 3.70 0.37 -12.65
N SER A 98 4.67 -0.46 -12.29
CA SER A 98 5.25 -1.45 -13.22
C SER A 98 4.28 -2.58 -13.51
N ASP A 99 3.46 -2.96 -12.52
CA ASP A 99 2.57 -4.13 -12.58
C ASP A 99 1.19 -3.80 -13.14
N THR A 100 0.92 -2.54 -13.46
CA THR A 100 -0.31 -2.10 -14.12
C THR A 100 -0.04 -1.69 -15.58
N VAL A 101 -1.09 -1.76 -16.40
CA VAL A 101 -1.08 -1.30 -17.78
C VAL A 101 -2.31 -0.42 -18.00
N ARG A 102 -2.09 0.74 -18.62
CA ARG A 102 -3.17 1.59 -19.14
C ARG A 102 -3.57 1.10 -20.52
N VAL A 103 -4.83 0.76 -20.69
CA VAL A 103 -5.46 0.33 -21.93
C VAL A 103 -6.43 1.41 -22.38
N SER A 104 -6.23 1.94 -23.57
CA SER A 104 -7.19 2.85 -24.19
C SER A 104 -8.18 2.04 -25.02
N VAL A 105 -9.45 2.14 -24.68
CA VAL A 105 -10.54 1.40 -25.32
C VAL A 105 -11.40 2.41 -26.06
N ARG A 106 -11.63 2.16 -27.34
CA ARG A 106 -12.52 2.97 -28.17
C ARG A 106 -13.79 2.19 -28.47
N HIS A 107 -14.94 2.77 -28.16
CA HIS A 107 -16.22 2.22 -28.55
C HIS A 107 -16.44 2.40 -30.06
N TYR A 108 -16.82 1.32 -30.73
CA TYR A 108 -16.77 1.23 -32.20
C TYR A 108 -17.77 2.18 -32.90
N PHE A 109 -18.96 2.36 -32.33
CA PHE A 109 -20.05 3.08 -33.02
C PHE A 109 -20.05 4.57 -32.76
N ASP A 110 -19.82 4.99 -31.52
CA ASP A 110 -19.86 6.40 -31.12
C ASP A 110 -18.47 7.03 -31.00
N GLY A 111 -17.40 6.24 -31.13
CA GLY A 111 -16.03 6.72 -31.06
C GLY A 111 -15.56 7.13 -29.67
N THR A 112 -16.37 6.88 -28.62
CA THR A 112 -16.01 7.23 -27.24
C THR A 112 -14.75 6.50 -26.82
N GLU A 113 -13.78 7.22 -26.26
CA GLU A 113 -12.55 6.65 -25.73
C GLU A 113 -12.56 6.65 -24.21
N LEU A 114 -12.04 5.57 -23.64
CA LEU A 114 -11.87 5.41 -22.21
C LEU A 114 -10.50 4.78 -21.93
N ASP A 115 -9.74 5.41 -21.04
CA ASP A 115 -8.52 4.83 -20.50
C ASP A 115 -8.83 4.05 -19.23
N VAL A 116 -8.58 2.74 -19.26
CA VAL A 116 -8.75 1.85 -18.11
C VAL A 116 -7.38 1.37 -17.65
N THR A 117 -7.13 1.41 -16.34
CA THR A 117 -5.89 0.88 -15.75
C THR A 117 -6.20 -0.44 -15.07
N VAL A 118 -5.54 -1.51 -15.52
CA VAL A 118 -5.69 -2.86 -14.97
C VAL A 118 -4.32 -3.46 -14.64
N PRO A 119 -4.23 -4.45 -13.74
CA PRO A 119 -3.01 -5.23 -13.57
C PRO A 119 -2.54 -5.84 -14.91
N ARG A 120 -1.24 -5.95 -15.14
CA ARG A 120 -0.67 -6.57 -16.35
C ARG A 120 -1.07 -8.03 -16.49
N ALA A 121 -1.22 -8.72 -15.35
CA ALA A 121 -1.69 -10.10 -15.29
C ALA A 121 -3.20 -10.23 -15.47
N ALA A 122 -3.95 -9.11 -15.49
CA ALA A 122 -5.38 -9.14 -15.66
C ALA A 122 -5.76 -9.73 -17.02
N THR A 123 -6.89 -10.40 -17.04
CA THR A 123 -7.50 -11.03 -18.20
C THR A 123 -8.39 -10.04 -18.96
N PHE A 124 -8.72 -10.33 -20.21
CA PHE A 124 -9.67 -9.49 -20.95
C PHE A 124 -11.09 -9.51 -20.34
N ARG A 125 -11.43 -10.55 -19.58
CA ARG A 125 -12.66 -10.54 -18.78
C ARG A 125 -12.63 -9.46 -17.70
N GLU A 126 -11.56 -9.43 -16.90
CA GLU A 126 -11.39 -8.42 -15.84
C GLU A 126 -11.31 -7.00 -16.43
N LEU A 127 -10.72 -6.85 -17.62
CA LEU A 127 -10.77 -5.60 -18.36
C LEU A 127 -12.20 -5.22 -18.78
N LYS A 128 -13.03 -6.16 -19.22
CA LYS A 128 -14.45 -5.91 -19.51
C LYS A 128 -15.24 -5.53 -18.25
N GLU A 129 -14.96 -6.16 -17.12
CA GLU A 129 -15.53 -5.80 -15.82
C GLU A 129 -15.17 -4.35 -15.47
N ALA A 130 -13.89 -3.97 -15.58
CA ALA A 130 -13.43 -2.60 -15.31
C ALA A 130 -14.03 -1.55 -16.26
N ILE A 131 -14.20 -1.86 -17.56
CA ILE A 131 -14.88 -0.97 -18.51
C ILE A 131 -16.37 -0.84 -18.15
N SER A 132 -17.03 -1.96 -17.85
CA SER A 132 -18.45 -2.00 -17.47
C SER A 132 -18.71 -1.14 -16.24
N GLU A 133 -17.87 -1.26 -15.20
CA GLU A 133 -17.96 -0.43 -13.99
C GLU A 133 -17.71 1.04 -14.29
N SER A 134 -16.68 1.36 -15.08
CA SER A 134 -16.32 2.73 -15.42
C SER A 134 -17.37 3.45 -16.29
N THR A 135 -18.07 2.70 -17.14
CA THR A 135 -19.09 3.24 -18.05
C THR A 135 -20.53 3.09 -17.52
N GLY A 136 -20.74 2.31 -16.46
CA GLY A 136 -22.07 1.93 -15.97
C GLY A 136 -22.86 1.03 -16.93
N ARG A 137 -22.19 0.38 -17.89
CA ARG A 137 -22.81 -0.38 -18.99
C ARG A 137 -22.57 -1.88 -18.84
N GLU A 138 -23.45 -2.57 -18.12
CA GLU A 138 -23.36 -4.02 -17.90
C GLU A 138 -23.30 -4.86 -19.19
N GLU A 139 -23.84 -4.34 -20.30
CA GLU A 139 -23.81 -5.01 -21.60
C GLU A 139 -22.39 -5.21 -22.14
N VAL A 140 -21.43 -4.38 -21.73
CA VAL A 140 -20.01 -4.54 -22.08
C VAL A 140 -19.47 -5.84 -21.52
N LEU A 141 -19.83 -6.17 -20.28
CA LEU A 141 -19.42 -7.42 -19.65
C LEU A 141 -20.15 -8.63 -20.25
N ARG A 142 -21.48 -8.53 -20.46
CA ARG A 142 -22.31 -9.66 -20.89
C ARG A 142 -22.20 -10.01 -22.37
N LYS A 143 -22.05 -9.01 -23.24
CA LYS A 143 -22.13 -9.16 -24.71
C LYS A 143 -21.00 -8.46 -25.46
N GLY A 144 -20.18 -7.67 -24.78
CA GLY A 144 -19.08 -6.93 -25.39
C GLY A 144 -17.94 -7.84 -25.85
N HIS A 145 -17.38 -7.50 -27.01
CA HIS A 145 -16.18 -8.12 -27.55
C HIS A 145 -15.06 -7.08 -27.63
N LEU A 146 -13.91 -7.41 -27.05
CA LEU A 146 -12.70 -6.61 -27.18
C LEU A 146 -11.91 -7.09 -28.40
N VAL A 147 -11.58 -6.16 -29.28
CA VAL A 147 -10.90 -6.45 -30.55
C VAL A 147 -9.68 -5.55 -30.70
N LYS A 148 -8.59 -6.09 -31.26
CA LYS A 148 -7.43 -5.32 -31.73
C LYS A 148 -7.58 -5.07 -33.23
N LYS A 149 -7.28 -3.86 -33.69
CA LYS A 149 -7.24 -3.52 -35.12
C LYS A 149 -5.79 -3.38 -35.58
N GLU A 150 -5.33 -4.25 -36.48
CA GLU A 150 -4.00 -4.19 -37.10
C GLU A 150 -4.12 -4.30 -38.62
N GLY A 151 -3.51 -3.37 -39.36
CA GLY A 151 -3.55 -3.41 -40.83
C GLY A 151 -4.97 -3.38 -41.43
N GLY A 152 -5.98 -2.88 -40.68
CA GLY A 152 -7.38 -2.89 -41.10
C GLY A 152 -8.15 -4.17 -40.75
N VAL A 153 -7.49 -5.20 -40.20
CA VAL A 153 -8.09 -6.45 -39.76
C VAL A 153 -8.40 -6.37 -38.26
N TYR A 154 -9.56 -6.90 -37.85
CA TYR A 154 -9.96 -6.98 -36.45
C TYR A 154 -9.77 -8.40 -35.92
N SER A 155 -9.02 -8.55 -34.83
CA SER A 155 -8.84 -9.82 -34.12
C SER A 155 -9.42 -9.73 -32.71
N ALA A 156 -10.35 -10.63 -32.37
CA ALA A 156 -10.96 -10.68 -31.05
C ALA A 156 -10.04 -11.33 -30.01
N HIS A 157 -10.03 -10.77 -28.80
CA HIS A 157 -9.35 -11.36 -27.65
C HIS A 157 -10.28 -12.27 -26.86
N ARG A 158 -9.75 -13.37 -26.34
CA ARG A 158 -10.51 -14.27 -25.46
C ARG A 158 -10.47 -13.76 -24.04
N ASP A 159 -11.54 -14.02 -23.32
CA ASP A 159 -11.74 -13.59 -21.94
C ASP A 159 -10.64 -14.05 -20.98
N GLY A 160 -10.02 -15.21 -21.22
CA GLY A 160 -8.94 -15.74 -20.39
C GLY A 160 -7.53 -15.29 -20.79
N ASP A 161 -7.36 -14.56 -21.89
CA ASP A 161 -6.04 -14.08 -22.32
C ASP A 161 -5.60 -12.90 -21.43
N SER A 162 -4.30 -12.83 -21.10
CA SER A 162 -3.75 -11.73 -20.31
C SER A 162 -3.61 -10.46 -21.14
N VAL A 163 -4.03 -9.32 -20.61
CA VAL A 163 -3.91 -7.99 -21.25
C VAL A 163 -2.45 -7.60 -21.45
N GLY A 164 -1.58 -7.84 -20.46
CA GLY A 164 -0.16 -7.49 -20.53
C GLY A 164 0.63 -8.22 -21.62
N GLY A 165 0.19 -9.42 -22.01
CA GLY A 165 0.82 -10.23 -23.05
C GLY A 165 0.53 -9.77 -24.48
N VAL A 166 -0.41 -8.85 -24.69
CA VAL A 166 -0.88 -8.41 -26.03
C VAL A 166 -0.08 -7.22 -26.59
N ARG A 167 0.74 -6.57 -25.76
CA ARG A 167 1.70 -5.55 -26.22
C ARG A 167 2.86 -6.23 -26.96
N ARG A 168 2.66 -6.46 -28.26
CA ARG A 168 3.72 -6.47 -29.27
C ARG A 168 3.33 -5.52 -30.39
#